data_AF-A0A2N7YT54-F1
#
_entry.id   AF-A0A2N7YT54-F1
#
_cell.length_a   1.000
_cell.length_b   1.000
_cell.length_c   1.000
_cell.angle_alpha   90.00
_cell.angle_beta   90.00
_cell.angle_gamma   90.00
#
_symmetry.space_group_name_H-M   'P 1'
#
loop_
_entity.id
_entity.type
_entity.pdbx_description
1 polymer ?
#
loop_
_entity_poly.entity_id
_entity_poly.type
_entity_poly.pdbx_seq_one_letter_code
_entity_poly.pdbx_strand_id
1 'polypeptide(L)'
;MNTLVQLKAGQLAGIQRLDLSCGLTEFPREIFELADSLEILNLSGNALSSLPDDLHRLPHLRVLFCSDNAFTELPACLGQCAKLSMIGFKANRIRHVPAAALPPLLRWLILTDNCISQLPDELGERPLLQKLMLAGNHLAHLPPSLANCHNLELIRIASNRLTGLPDWLLALPSLTWLAYAGNPVEMAADVAADDATPDIPWSALELAEVLGEGASGVIRKALWQPSAKPVAVKLYKGSITSDGSPLHEMQACIAAGLHPNLIKVEGRVVGHPDDQAALVMDLIEPSYRNLAALPSLASCTRDIYEPATRFSLAVALRMARGIASVGAHLHRHGITHGDLYGHNILWNAAGDCLLGDFGAASFHATADTLETRALQRIEVRAFGVLLGELLQRIDVGLSDTTRQILEGLQARCCQPEVLARPGFEEVEALLQSIPQH
;
A
#
# COMPACT_ATOMS: atom_id res chain seq x y z
N MET A 1 21.35 11.50 -8.31
CA MET A 1 21.65 10.25 -9.03
C MET A 1 23.16 10.20 -9.22
N ASN A 2 23.83 9.15 -8.74
CA ASN A 2 25.29 9.05 -8.84
C ASN A 2 25.66 8.41 -10.18
N THR A 3 26.91 8.61 -10.60
CA THR A 3 27.40 8.06 -11.88
C THR A 3 28.46 6.99 -11.63
N LEU A 4 28.56 6.05 -12.58
CA LEU A 4 29.63 5.05 -12.57
C LEU A 4 31.02 5.69 -12.66
N VAL A 5 31.14 6.84 -13.33
CA VAL A 5 32.40 7.60 -13.44
C VAL A 5 32.83 8.13 -12.08
N GLN A 6 31.92 8.72 -11.31
CA GLN A 6 32.21 9.19 -9.93
C GLN A 6 32.64 8.04 -9.02
N LEU A 7 31.98 6.88 -9.14
CA LEU A 7 32.35 5.68 -8.39
C LEU A 7 33.76 5.23 -8.73
N LYS A 8 34.07 5.05 -10.02
CA LYS A 8 35.39 4.62 -10.51
C LYS A 8 36.51 5.61 -10.22
N ALA A 9 36.19 6.90 -10.08
CA ALA A 9 37.14 7.93 -9.71
C ALA A 9 37.36 8.05 -8.19
N GLY A 10 36.71 7.21 -7.37
CA GLY A 10 36.81 7.27 -5.90
C GLY A 10 36.14 8.51 -5.28
N GLN A 11 35.37 9.28 -6.05
CA GLN A 11 34.75 10.54 -5.60
C GLN A 11 33.58 10.33 -4.63
N LEU A 12 33.14 9.08 -4.48
CA LEU A 12 32.02 8.68 -3.65
C LEU A 12 32.46 8.10 -2.30
N ALA A 13 33.74 8.19 -1.93
CA ALA A 13 34.22 7.70 -0.65
C ALA A 13 33.43 8.30 0.54
N GLY A 14 32.98 7.44 1.45
CA GLY A 14 32.25 7.85 2.67
C GLY A 14 30.74 8.04 2.51
N ILE A 15 30.16 7.85 1.32
CA ILE A 15 28.70 7.96 1.16
C ILE A 15 27.96 6.80 1.84
N GLN A 16 26.82 7.13 2.44
CA GLN A 16 25.93 6.13 3.03
C GLN A 16 24.89 5.58 2.04
N ARG A 17 24.61 6.32 0.97
CA ARG A 17 23.61 5.96 -0.04
C ARG A 17 24.18 6.06 -1.45
N LEU A 18 24.20 4.93 -2.16
CA LEU A 18 24.59 4.86 -3.56
C LEU A 18 23.38 4.47 -4.42
N ASP A 19 22.96 5.38 -5.30
CA ASP A 19 22.02 5.14 -6.39
C ASP A 19 22.75 5.10 -7.74
N LEU A 20 22.67 3.99 -8.48
CA LEU A 20 23.17 3.82 -9.84
C LEU A 20 22.08 3.23 -10.76
N SER A 21 21.72 3.97 -11.81
CA SER A 21 20.88 3.48 -12.92
C SER A 21 21.51 3.97 -14.22
N CYS A 22 22.43 3.17 -14.76
CA CYS A 22 23.24 3.56 -15.92
C CYS A 22 23.46 2.40 -16.88
N GLY A 23 22.48 1.48 -16.93
CA GLY A 23 22.52 0.30 -17.82
C GLY A 23 23.55 -0.74 -17.39
N LEU A 24 23.76 -0.91 -16.08
CA LEU A 24 24.71 -1.90 -15.56
C LEU A 24 24.29 -3.31 -15.98
N THR A 25 25.20 -4.05 -16.62
CA THR A 25 25.02 -5.48 -16.92
C THR A 25 25.68 -6.39 -15.88
N GLU A 26 26.60 -5.83 -15.09
CA GLU A 26 27.31 -6.49 -14.01
C GLU A 26 27.44 -5.58 -12.79
N PHE A 27 27.64 -6.17 -11.62
CA PHE A 27 27.88 -5.44 -10.39
C PHE A 27 29.26 -4.74 -10.42
N PRO A 28 29.34 -3.41 -10.31
CA PRO A 28 30.62 -2.70 -10.25
C PRO A 28 31.40 -3.06 -8.98
N ARG A 29 32.58 -3.67 -9.14
CA ARG A 29 33.40 -4.11 -8.00
C ARG A 29 33.88 -2.94 -7.14
N GLU A 30 33.96 -1.74 -7.69
CA GLU A 30 34.31 -0.49 -7.01
C GLU A 30 33.31 -0.11 -5.91
N ILE A 31 32.08 -0.67 -5.91
CA ILE A 31 31.14 -0.49 -4.79
C ILE A 31 31.74 -1.01 -3.48
N PHE A 32 32.61 -2.04 -3.53
CA PHE A 32 33.29 -2.55 -2.34
C PHE A 32 34.27 -1.55 -1.72
N GLU A 33 34.70 -0.52 -2.44
CA GLU A 33 35.52 0.56 -1.88
C GLU A 33 34.72 1.45 -0.91
N LEU A 34 33.38 1.33 -0.90
CA LEU A 34 32.48 2.04 0.00
C LEU A 34 32.12 1.24 1.25
N ALA A 35 32.73 0.07 1.45
CA ALA A 35 32.39 -0.90 2.51
C ALA A 35 32.32 -0.29 3.92
N ASP A 36 33.14 0.73 4.21
CA ASP A 36 33.23 1.38 5.51
C ASP A 36 32.02 2.27 5.85
N SER A 37 31.18 2.62 4.87
CA SER A 37 30.12 3.62 5.05
C SER A 37 28.78 3.29 4.39
N LEU A 38 28.76 2.44 3.36
CA LEU A 38 27.57 2.22 2.55
C LEU A 38 26.48 1.46 3.33
N GLU A 39 25.32 2.10 3.51
CA GLU A 39 24.15 1.54 4.18
C GLU A 39 22.99 1.23 3.21
N ILE A 40 22.85 2.04 2.16
CA ILE A 40 21.76 1.94 1.19
C ILE A 40 22.34 1.82 -0.21
N LEU A 41 22.07 0.70 -0.87
CA LEU A 41 22.47 0.46 -2.25
C LEU A 41 21.23 0.31 -3.12
N ASN A 42 21.13 1.15 -4.14
CA ASN A 42 20.07 1.10 -5.13
C ASN A 42 20.68 0.96 -6.54
N LEU A 43 20.46 -0.22 -7.11
CA LEU A 43 20.84 -0.63 -8.46
C LEU A 43 19.60 -0.86 -9.33
N SER A 44 18.46 -0.23 -9.01
CA SER A 44 17.23 -0.38 -9.79
C SER A 44 17.35 0.24 -11.18
N GLY A 45 16.61 -0.29 -12.17
CA GLY A 45 16.62 0.21 -13.54
C GLY A 45 17.95 -0.03 -14.24
N ASN A 46 18.44 -1.27 -14.20
CA ASN A 46 19.64 -1.72 -14.89
C ASN A 46 19.34 -3.06 -15.61
N ALA A 47 20.38 -3.79 -16.02
CA ALA A 47 20.27 -5.09 -16.68
C ALA A 47 21.02 -6.19 -15.91
N LEU A 48 21.08 -6.08 -14.58
CA LEU A 48 21.74 -7.06 -13.72
C LEU A 48 20.95 -8.36 -13.69
N SER A 49 21.64 -9.49 -13.79
CA SER A 49 21.07 -10.82 -13.62
C SER A 49 21.63 -11.57 -12.40
N SER A 50 22.67 -11.04 -11.76
CA SER A 50 23.31 -11.61 -10.58
C SER A 50 23.92 -10.54 -9.69
N LEU A 51 24.22 -10.92 -8.44
CA LEU A 51 25.02 -10.16 -7.49
C LEU A 51 26.26 -10.98 -7.14
N PRO A 52 27.37 -10.36 -6.72
CA PRO A 52 28.58 -11.09 -6.36
C PRO A 52 28.38 -11.88 -5.06
N ASP A 53 28.93 -13.10 -4.99
CA ASP A 53 28.83 -13.97 -3.81
C ASP A 53 29.42 -13.34 -2.54
N ASP A 54 30.37 -12.42 -2.70
CA ASP A 54 31.04 -11.68 -1.63
C ASP A 54 30.36 -10.34 -1.28
N LEU A 55 29.06 -10.17 -1.57
CA LEU A 55 28.30 -8.96 -1.21
C LEU A 55 28.33 -8.66 0.31
N HIS A 56 28.49 -9.68 1.15
CA HIS A 56 28.64 -9.53 2.60
C HIS A 56 29.87 -8.69 3.01
N ARG A 57 30.80 -8.41 2.09
CA ARG A 57 31.90 -7.44 2.27
C ARG A 57 31.42 -5.99 2.43
N LEU A 58 30.13 -5.72 2.33
CA LEU A 58 29.50 -4.46 2.71
C LEU A 58 28.86 -4.61 4.11
N PRO A 59 29.64 -4.55 5.21
CA PRO A 59 29.18 -4.89 6.56
C PRO A 59 28.17 -3.91 7.15
N HIS A 60 27.97 -2.75 6.50
CA HIS A 60 27.01 -1.73 6.88
C HIS A 60 25.74 -1.74 6.02
N LEU A 61 25.63 -2.59 5.00
CA LEU A 61 24.50 -2.61 4.09
C LEU A 61 23.21 -3.03 4.82
N ARG A 62 22.21 -2.15 4.78
CA ARG A 62 20.90 -2.32 5.43
C ARG A 62 19.75 -2.41 4.45
N VAL A 63 19.89 -1.75 3.30
CA VAL A 63 18.85 -1.64 2.26
C VAL A 63 19.47 -1.93 0.91
N LEU A 64 18.86 -2.84 0.15
CA LEU A 64 19.22 -3.14 -1.22
C LEU A 64 17.99 -3.08 -2.13
N PHE A 65 18.07 -2.27 -3.17
CA PHE A 65 17.07 -2.20 -4.25
C PHE A 65 17.70 -2.60 -5.59
N CYS A 66 17.10 -3.57 -6.25
CA CYS A 66 17.47 -4.12 -7.56
C CYS A 66 16.20 -4.29 -8.43
N SER A 67 15.23 -3.39 -8.31
CA SER A 67 14.01 -3.44 -9.11
C SER A 67 14.30 -3.16 -10.59
N ASP A 68 13.45 -3.61 -11.50
CA ASP A 68 13.58 -3.35 -12.94
C ASP A 68 14.96 -3.80 -13.47
N ASN A 69 15.23 -5.09 -13.31
CA ASN A 69 16.47 -5.77 -13.72
C ASN A 69 16.12 -7.13 -14.38
N ALA A 70 17.11 -8.02 -14.56
CA ALA A 70 16.95 -9.30 -15.24
C ALA A 70 17.16 -10.52 -14.32
N PHE A 71 16.94 -10.38 -13.01
CA PHE A 71 17.11 -11.49 -12.07
C PHE A 71 16.05 -12.59 -12.28
N THR A 72 16.50 -13.85 -12.36
CA THR A 72 15.62 -15.04 -12.45
C THR A 72 15.50 -15.81 -11.13
N GLU A 73 16.34 -15.48 -10.16
CA GLU A 73 16.33 -15.99 -8.79
C GLU A 73 16.69 -14.86 -7.82
N LEU A 74 16.21 -14.96 -6.57
CA LEU A 74 16.67 -14.06 -5.52
C LEU A 74 18.10 -14.48 -5.09
N PRO A 75 19.13 -13.61 -5.19
CA PRO A 75 20.51 -14.03 -4.95
C PRO A 75 20.77 -14.55 -3.54
N ALA A 76 21.35 -15.76 -3.42
CA ALA A 76 21.63 -16.40 -2.14
C ALA A 76 22.64 -15.61 -1.26
N CYS A 77 23.50 -14.80 -1.86
CA CYS A 77 24.46 -13.96 -1.14
C CYS A 77 23.78 -12.96 -0.17
N LEU A 78 22.51 -12.61 -0.41
CA LEU A 78 21.76 -11.67 0.42
C LEU A 78 21.61 -12.14 1.88
N GLY A 79 21.45 -13.44 2.12
CA GLY A 79 21.31 -13.96 3.48
C GLY A 79 22.60 -13.87 4.31
N GLN A 80 23.75 -13.65 3.66
CA GLN A 80 25.03 -13.47 4.34
C GLN A 80 25.23 -12.02 4.83
N CYS A 81 24.43 -11.06 4.35
CA CYS A 81 24.51 -9.66 4.76
C CYS A 81 23.84 -9.46 6.14
N ALA A 82 24.62 -9.53 7.21
CA ALA A 82 24.12 -9.56 8.60
C ALA A 82 23.24 -8.36 9.02
N LYS A 83 23.39 -7.19 8.40
CA LYS A 83 22.59 -5.98 8.69
C LYS A 83 21.48 -5.72 7.68
N LEU A 84 21.39 -6.53 6.62
CA LEU A 84 20.41 -6.33 5.55
C LEU A 84 19.01 -6.60 6.10
N SER A 85 18.14 -5.61 5.96
CA SER A 85 16.79 -5.64 6.53
C SER A 85 15.71 -5.28 5.52
N MET A 86 16.07 -4.65 4.40
CA MET A 86 15.14 -4.25 3.35
C MET A 86 15.68 -4.68 1.99
N ILE A 87 14.90 -5.48 1.29
CA ILE A 87 15.25 -6.06 -0.01
C ILE A 87 14.11 -5.73 -0.98
N GLY A 88 14.44 -5.15 -2.14
CA GLY A 88 13.46 -4.97 -3.20
C GLY A 88 13.97 -5.38 -4.57
N PHE A 89 13.23 -6.29 -5.21
CA PHE A 89 13.47 -6.83 -6.55
C PHE A 89 12.16 -6.80 -7.34
N LYS A 90 11.46 -5.65 -7.34
CA LYS A 90 10.23 -5.48 -8.12
C LYS A 90 10.52 -5.61 -9.62
N ALA A 91 9.57 -6.08 -10.44
CA ALA A 91 9.66 -6.05 -11.90
C ALA A 91 10.94 -6.73 -12.42
N ASN A 92 11.14 -7.97 -11.99
CA ASN A 92 12.21 -8.85 -12.44
C ASN A 92 11.58 -10.09 -13.09
N ARG A 93 12.31 -11.20 -13.16
CA ARG A 93 11.83 -12.49 -13.71
C ARG A 93 12.03 -13.62 -12.71
N ILE A 94 12.02 -13.30 -11.40
CA ILE A 94 12.37 -14.22 -10.33
C ILE A 94 11.36 -15.37 -10.31
N ARG A 95 11.85 -16.60 -10.41
CA ARG A 95 11.06 -17.84 -10.29
C ARG A 95 11.33 -18.57 -8.98
N HIS A 96 12.54 -18.41 -8.46
CA HIS A 96 13.00 -19.11 -7.26
C HIS A 96 13.48 -18.14 -6.19
N VAL A 97 13.03 -18.37 -4.95
CA VAL A 97 13.46 -17.65 -3.76
C VAL A 97 14.12 -18.68 -2.83
N PRO A 98 15.46 -18.84 -2.86
CA PRO A 98 16.12 -19.81 -1.99
C PRO A 98 16.09 -19.33 -0.54
N ALA A 99 15.97 -20.26 0.41
CA ALA A 99 15.99 -19.96 1.85
C ALA A 99 17.24 -19.15 2.26
N ALA A 100 18.38 -19.47 1.65
CA ALA A 100 19.67 -18.82 1.87
C ALA A 100 19.70 -17.33 1.45
N ALA A 101 18.76 -16.86 0.62
CA ALA A 101 18.70 -15.44 0.24
C ALA A 101 18.02 -14.55 1.30
N LEU A 102 17.45 -15.12 2.34
CA LEU A 102 16.66 -14.37 3.33
C LEU A 102 17.54 -14.04 4.55
N PRO A 103 17.94 -12.77 4.75
CA PRO A 103 18.78 -12.39 5.88
C PRO A 103 18.01 -12.47 7.22
N PRO A 104 18.71 -12.68 8.34
CA PRO A 104 18.09 -12.87 9.64
C PRO A 104 17.34 -11.62 10.16
N LEU A 105 17.74 -10.42 9.71
CA LEU A 105 17.12 -9.15 10.10
C LEU A 105 16.08 -8.64 9.08
N LEU A 106 15.59 -9.50 8.20
CA LEU A 106 14.63 -9.12 7.16
C LEU A 106 13.35 -8.52 7.78
N ARG A 107 13.09 -7.25 7.46
CA ARG A 107 11.90 -6.49 7.82
C ARG A 107 10.98 -6.22 6.63
N TRP A 108 11.57 -6.00 5.46
CA TRP A 108 10.84 -5.65 4.25
C TRP A 108 11.35 -6.47 3.05
N LEU A 109 10.45 -7.21 2.41
CA LEU A 109 10.72 -7.94 1.18
C LEU A 109 9.74 -7.51 0.07
N ILE A 110 10.27 -6.93 -1.01
CA ILE A 110 9.51 -6.57 -2.21
C ILE A 110 9.90 -7.49 -3.35
N LEU A 111 8.96 -8.32 -3.79
CA LEU A 111 9.08 -9.22 -4.93
C LEU A 111 7.89 -9.07 -5.89
N THR A 112 7.21 -7.92 -5.85
CA THR A 112 6.13 -7.56 -6.77
C THR A 112 6.55 -7.73 -8.24
N ASP A 113 5.64 -8.19 -9.08
CA ASP A 113 5.84 -8.32 -10.54
C ASP A 113 7.04 -9.22 -10.88
N ASN A 114 6.89 -10.50 -10.56
CA ASN A 114 7.87 -11.55 -10.83
C ASN A 114 7.13 -12.83 -11.30
N CYS A 115 7.82 -13.96 -11.32
CA CYS A 115 7.27 -15.25 -11.77
C CYS A 115 7.29 -16.30 -10.64
N ILE A 116 7.17 -15.89 -9.39
CA ILE A 116 7.34 -16.76 -8.22
C ILE A 116 6.09 -17.63 -8.06
N SER A 117 6.27 -18.95 -8.07
CA SER A 117 5.18 -19.91 -7.82
C SER A 117 5.15 -20.43 -6.39
N GLN A 118 6.27 -20.36 -5.66
CA GLN A 118 6.42 -20.86 -4.30
C GLN A 118 7.41 -20.00 -3.51
N LEU A 119 7.17 -19.87 -2.21
CA LEU A 119 8.09 -19.24 -1.25
C LEU A 119 8.65 -20.31 -0.31
N PRO A 120 9.88 -20.16 0.18
CA PRO A 120 10.49 -21.10 1.13
C PRO A 120 9.81 -20.98 2.51
N ASP A 121 9.66 -22.12 3.20
CA ASP A 121 9.09 -22.15 4.56
C ASP A 121 9.92 -21.33 5.55
N GLU A 122 11.21 -21.21 5.31
CA GLU A 122 12.10 -20.45 6.17
C GLU A 122 11.68 -18.98 6.25
N LEU A 123 10.94 -18.42 5.28
CA LEU A 123 10.40 -17.05 5.40
C LEU A 123 9.60 -16.82 6.70
N GLY A 124 8.97 -17.85 7.25
CA GLY A 124 8.30 -17.82 8.55
C GLY A 124 9.24 -17.66 9.77
N GLU A 125 10.53 -17.92 9.62
CA GLU A 125 11.54 -17.79 10.68
C GLU A 125 12.16 -16.39 10.71
N ARG A 126 11.55 -15.39 10.04
CA ARG A 126 12.03 -14.00 10.00
C ARG A 126 11.12 -13.18 10.93
N PRO A 127 11.38 -13.16 12.26
CA PRO A 127 10.45 -12.60 13.24
C PRO A 127 10.29 -11.09 13.11
N LEU A 128 11.21 -10.42 12.42
CA LEU A 128 11.16 -8.97 12.19
C LEU A 128 10.41 -8.59 10.92
N LEU A 129 9.90 -9.54 10.13
CA LEU A 129 9.20 -9.25 8.89
C LEU A 129 7.93 -8.44 9.16
N GLN A 130 7.86 -7.24 8.59
CA GLN A 130 6.77 -6.28 8.75
C GLN A 130 6.02 -6.01 7.44
N LYS A 131 6.73 -6.07 6.31
CA LYS A 131 6.19 -5.71 5.00
C LYS A 131 6.60 -6.74 3.94
N LEU A 132 5.59 -7.35 3.30
CA LEU A 132 5.77 -8.40 2.30
C LEU A 132 4.97 -8.08 1.03
N MET A 133 5.66 -7.69 -0.04
CA MET A 133 5.04 -7.34 -1.32
C MET A 133 5.26 -8.45 -2.34
N LEU A 134 4.19 -9.12 -2.75
CA LEU A 134 4.17 -10.30 -3.62
C LEU A 134 3.15 -10.16 -4.77
N ALA A 135 2.57 -8.98 -4.96
CA ALA A 135 1.57 -8.77 -6.00
C ALA A 135 2.12 -9.07 -7.41
N GLY A 136 1.31 -9.63 -8.30
CA GLY A 136 1.75 -9.96 -9.67
C GLY A 136 2.76 -11.11 -9.73
N ASN A 137 2.43 -12.24 -9.11
CA ASN A 137 3.24 -13.46 -9.15
C ASN A 137 2.37 -14.67 -9.57
N HIS A 138 2.84 -15.89 -9.32
CA HIS A 138 2.14 -17.13 -9.67
C HIS A 138 1.88 -18.01 -8.44
N LEU A 139 1.80 -17.41 -7.25
CA LEU A 139 1.60 -18.13 -5.99
C LEU A 139 0.22 -18.80 -5.97
N ALA A 140 0.21 -20.12 -5.79
CA ALA A 140 -1.03 -20.87 -5.56
C ALA A 140 -1.38 -20.94 -4.06
N HIS A 141 -0.35 -20.92 -3.20
CA HIS A 141 -0.48 -20.96 -1.74
C HIS A 141 0.63 -20.11 -1.09
N LEU A 142 0.40 -19.71 0.16
CA LEU A 142 1.42 -19.13 1.03
C LEU A 142 1.98 -20.20 1.98
N PRO A 143 3.28 -20.20 2.30
CA PRO A 143 3.86 -21.20 3.19
C PRO A 143 3.24 -21.10 4.60
N PRO A 144 2.82 -22.23 5.22
CA PRO A 144 2.18 -22.22 6.54
C PRO A 144 3.03 -21.60 7.65
N SER A 145 4.35 -21.63 7.50
CA SER A 145 5.29 -21.05 8.46
C SER A 145 5.15 -19.53 8.64
N LEU A 146 4.55 -18.81 7.69
CA LEU A 146 4.26 -17.37 7.82
C LEU A 146 3.31 -17.05 8.98
N ALA A 147 2.60 -18.06 9.52
CA ALA A 147 1.87 -17.94 10.77
C ALA A 147 2.75 -17.41 11.92
N ASN A 148 4.06 -17.66 11.89
CA ASN A 148 5.02 -17.20 12.90
C ASN A 148 5.43 -15.73 12.76
N CYS A 149 5.09 -15.06 11.65
CA CYS A 149 5.45 -13.67 11.39
C CYS A 149 4.49 -12.71 12.09
N HIS A 150 4.46 -12.72 13.43
CA HIS A 150 3.52 -11.92 14.24
C HIS A 150 3.68 -10.39 14.08
N ASN A 151 4.82 -9.94 13.55
CA ASN A 151 5.09 -8.52 13.25
C ASN A 151 4.67 -8.11 11.83
N LEU A 152 4.14 -9.04 11.01
CA LEU A 152 3.71 -8.73 9.65
C LEU A 152 2.49 -7.81 9.70
N GLU A 153 2.65 -6.58 9.21
CA GLU A 153 1.62 -5.54 9.21
C GLU A 153 1.00 -5.35 7.84
N LEU A 154 1.80 -5.48 6.78
CA LEU A 154 1.40 -5.25 5.40
C LEU A 154 1.80 -6.44 4.53
N ILE A 155 0.81 -7.01 3.84
CA ILE A 155 1.02 -8.02 2.81
C ILE A 155 0.22 -7.70 1.54
N ARG A 156 0.89 -7.70 0.38
CA ARG A 156 0.24 -7.57 -0.93
C ARG A 156 0.43 -8.85 -1.71
N ILE A 157 -0.65 -9.59 -1.94
CA ILE A 157 -0.69 -10.87 -2.66
C ILE A 157 -1.67 -10.82 -3.84
N ALA A 158 -2.10 -9.61 -4.24
CA ALA A 158 -2.95 -9.39 -5.39
C ALA A 158 -2.37 -9.98 -6.68
N SER A 159 -3.23 -10.37 -7.62
CA SER A 159 -2.86 -10.89 -8.94
C SER A 159 -1.90 -12.09 -8.84
N ASN A 160 -2.34 -13.11 -8.10
CA ASN A 160 -1.69 -14.41 -7.97
C ASN A 160 -2.68 -15.53 -8.38
N ARG A 161 -2.49 -16.76 -7.92
CA ARG A 161 -3.33 -17.92 -8.22
C ARG A 161 -3.93 -18.53 -6.94
N LEU A 162 -4.13 -17.73 -5.90
CA LEU A 162 -4.65 -18.18 -4.62
C LEU A 162 -6.13 -18.54 -4.76
N THR A 163 -6.47 -19.79 -4.42
CA THR A 163 -7.87 -20.27 -4.41
C THR A 163 -8.53 -20.13 -3.04
N GLY A 164 -7.78 -19.75 -2.02
CA GLY A 164 -8.23 -19.53 -0.65
C GLY A 164 -7.20 -18.73 0.14
N LEU A 165 -7.66 -18.01 1.16
CA LEU A 165 -6.78 -17.38 2.15
C LEU A 165 -6.58 -18.36 3.32
N PRO A 166 -5.36 -18.56 3.83
CA PRO A 166 -5.14 -19.48 4.94
C PRO A 166 -5.61 -18.86 6.26
N ASP A 167 -6.19 -19.67 7.16
CA ASP A 167 -6.73 -19.20 8.45
C ASP A 167 -5.72 -18.42 9.29
N TRP A 168 -4.44 -18.81 9.26
CA TRP A 168 -3.39 -18.11 10.00
C TRP A 168 -3.22 -16.65 9.55
N LEU A 169 -3.45 -16.34 8.27
CA LEU A 169 -3.33 -14.98 7.74
C LEU A 169 -4.40 -14.08 8.36
N LEU A 170 -5.61 -14.62 8.50
CA LEU A 170 -6.76 -13.97 9.10
C LEU A 170 -6.68 -13.87 10.63
N ALA A 171 -5.72 -14.55 11.25
CA ALA A 171 -5.45 -14.53 12.68
C ALA A 171 -4.17 -13.76 13.06
N LEU A 172 -3.41 -13.22 12.09
CA LEU A 172 -2.17 -12.52 12.39
C LEU A 172 -2.41 -11.25 13.22
N PRO A 173 -1.75 -11.09 14.38
CA PRO A 173 -2.11 -10.07 15.36
C PRO A 173 -1.75 -8.64 14.90
N SER A 174 -0.73 -8.49 14.06
CA SER A 174 -0.30 -7.18 13.56
C SER A 174 -0.80 -6.85 12.17
N LEU A 175 -1.44 -7.81 11.47
CA LEU A 175 -1.86 -7.60 10.09
C LEU A 175 -2.92 -6.49 10.01
N THR A 176 -2.67 -5.55 9.10
CA THR A 176 -3.39 -4.27 9.01
C THR A 176 -3.78 -3.95 7.58
N TRP A 177 -2.85 -4.16 6.65
CA TRP A 177 -3.04 -3.84 5.24
C TRP A 177 -2.84 -5.11 4.41
N LEU A 178 -3.94 -5.60 3.86
CA LEU A 178 -4.00 -6.82 3.06
C LEU A 178 -4.64 -6.49 1.71
N ALA A 179 -3.93 -6.79 0.62
CA ALA A 179 -4.50 -6.77 -0.72
C ALA A 179 -4.35 -8.15 -1.36
N TYR A 180 -5.45 -8.70 -1.86
CA TYR A 180 -5.49 -10.02 -2.50
C TYR A 180 -6.34 -10.04 -3.77
N ALA A 181 -6.74 -8.87 -4.29
CA ALA A 181 -7.53 -8.76 -5.50
C ALA A 181 -6.88 -9.41 -6.74
N GLY A 182 -7.69 -9.87 -7.69
CA GLY A 182 -7.21 -10.58 -8.89
C GLY A 182 -6.70 -11.98 -8.60
N ASN A 183 -7.13 -12.60 -7.50
CA ASN A 183 -6.93 -14.02 -7.22
C ASN A 183 -8.26 -14.79 -7.40
N PRO A 184 -8.22 -16.10 -7.74
CA PRO A 184 -9.42 -16.92 -7.80
C PRO A 184 -10.29 -16.90 -6.54
N VAL A 185 -9.70 -16.74 -5.34
CA VAL A 185 -10.45 -16.61 -4.08
C VAL A 185 -11.41 -15.42 -4.05
N GLU A 186 -11.05 -14.31 -4.70
CA GLU A 186 -11.88 -13.10 -4.76
C GLU A 186 -13.05 -13.28 -5.73
N MET A 187 -12.83 -13.95 -6.86
CA MET A 187 -13.84 -14.17 -7.91
C MET A 187 -15.02 -15.05 -7.47
N ALA A 188 -14.96 -15.65 -6.27
CA ALA A 188 -16.08 -16.34 -5.64
C ALA A 188 -17.08 -15.37 -4.96
N ALA A 189 -16.73 -14.10 -4.81
CA ALA A 189 -17.66 -13.07 -4.37
C ALA A 189 -18.53 -12.63 -5.56
N ASP A 190 -19.84 -12.89 -5.49
CA ASP A 190 -20.82 -12.32 -6.42
C ASP A 190 -20.81 -10.79 -6.27
N VAL A 191 -19.94 -10.11 -7.02
CA VAL A 191 -20.02 -8.65 -7.14
C VAL A 191 -21.30 -8.38 -7.92
N ALA A 192 -22.31 -7.85 -7.23
CA ALA A 192 -23.51 -7.35 -7.87
C ALA A 192 -23.07 -6.26 -8.85
N ALA A 193 -22.92 -6.64 -10.12
CA ALA A 193 -22.69 -5.73 -11.22
C ALA A 193 -23.99 -4.98 -11.50
N ASP A 194 -24.42 -4.16 -10.55
CA ASP A 194 -25.37 -3.09 -10.84
C ASP A 194 -24.55 -1.98 -11.48
N ASP A 195 -24.17 -2.23 -12.74
CA ASP A 195 -23.26 -1.39 -13.50
C ASP A 195 -24.00 -0.16 -14.06
N ALA A 196 -24.64 0.57 -13.16
CA ALA A 196 -25.30 1.85 -13.42
C ALA A 196 -24.29 2.98 -13.62
N THR A 197 -22.99 2.67 -13.65
CA THR A 197 -21.92 3.64 -13.90
C THR A 197 -22.08 4.24 -15.30
N PRO A 198 -22.29 5.56 -15.40
CA PRO A 198 -22.46 6.21 -16.69
C PRO A 198 -21.23 6.05 -17.59
N ASP A 199 -21.47 5.80 -18.87
CA ASP A 199 -20.42 5.87 -19.89
C ASP A 199 -20.25 7.32 -20.33
N ILE A 200 -19.00 7.80 -20.27
CA ILE A 200 -18.61 9.14 -20.66
C ILE A 200 -17.73 9.04 -21.90
N PRO A 201 -18.19 9.51 -23.08
CA PRO A 201 -17.39 9.47 -24.30
C PRO A 201 -16.10 10.28 -24.14
N TRP A 202 -14.97 9.71 -24.54
CA TRP A 202 -13.68 10.41 -24.54
C TRP A 202 -13.74 11.75 -25.29
N SER A 203 -14.49 11.80 -26.40
CA SER A 203 -14.69 13.02 -27.19
C SER A 203 -15.40 14.15 -26.44
N ALA A 204 -16.03 13.88 -25.30
CA ALA A 204 -16.67 14.88 -24.45
C ALA A 204 -15.74 15.47 -23.38
N LEU A 205 -14.49 15.00 -23.30
CA LEU A 205 -13.51 15.41 -22.29
C LEU A 205 -12.41 16.27 -22.93
N GLU A 206 -12.29 17.50 -22.45
CA GLU A 206 -11.18 18.39 -22.81
C GLU A 206 -10.13 18.36 -21.70
N LEU A 207 -9.06 17.56 -21.88
CA LEU A 207 -8.01 17.41 -20.88
C LEU A 207 -7.14 18.66 -20.78
N ALA A 208 -6.73 18.98 -19.56
CA ALA A 208 -5.87 20.10 -19.21
C ALA A 208 -4.62 19.63 -18.45
N GLU A 209 -4.21 20.37 -17.41
CA GLU A 209 -3.02 20.07 -16.62
C GLU A 209 -3.06 18.71 -15.90
N VAL A 210 -1.89 18.13 -15.68
CA VAL A 210 -1.72 16.95 -14.83
C VAL A 210 -1.83 17.39 -13.37
N LEU A 211 -2.72 16.75 -12.61
CA LEU A 211 -2.94 16.99 -11.19
C LEU A 211 -2.05 16.08 -10.33
N GLY A 212 -1.77 14.87 -10.81
CA GLY A 212 -0.91 13.91 -10.14
C GLY A 212 -0.57 12.72 -11.02
N GLU A 213 0.55 12.07 -10.75
CA GLU A 213 0.97 10.85 -11.44
C GLU A 213 1.50 9.84 -10.42
N GLY A 214 1.04 8.59 -10.53
CA GLY A 214 1.43 7.50 -9.67
C GLY A 214 1.71 6.22 -10.45
N ALA A 215 1.85 5.12 -9.70
CA ALA A 215 2.09 3.80 -10.26
C ALA A 215 0.88 3.27 -11.05
N SER A 216 -0.34 3.56 -10.60
CA SER A 216 -1.56 3.07 -11.25
C SER A 216 -2.05 3.94 -12.41
N GLY A 217 -1.57 5.18 -12.55
CA GLY A 217 -2.12 6.08 -13.55
C GLY A 217 -1.67 7.53 -13.48
N VAL A 218 -2.22 8.33 -14.37
CA VAL A 218 -2.08 9.80 -14.41
C VAL A 218 -3.46 10.42 -14.19
N ILE A 219 -3.55 11.36 -13.25
CA ILE A 219 -4.76 12.13 -12.99
C ILE A 219 -4.60 13.49 -13.68
N ARG A 220 -5.52 13.81 -14.58
CA ARG A 220 -5.55 15.10 -15.29
C ARG A 220 -6.82 15.84 -14.97
N LYS A 221 -6.74 17.16 -14.91
CA LYS A 221 -7.95 17.99 -14.91
C LYS A 221 -8.58 17.93 -16.30
N ALA A 222 -9.90 18.00 -16.38
CA ALA A 222 -10.60 18.13 -17.64
C ALA A 222 -11.88 18.98 -17.50
N LEU A 223 -12.39 19.47 -18.64
CA LEU A 223 -13.74 20.00 -18.75
C LEU A 223 -14.63 18.95 -19.43
N TRP A 224 -15.72 18.57 -18.76
CA TRP A 224 -16.73 17.67 -19.30
C TRP A 224 -17.81 18.47 -20.03
N GLN A 225 -17.89 18.27 -21.35
CA GLN A 225 -18.83 18.94 -22.26
C GLN A 225 -20.21 18.25 -22.27
N PRO A 226 -21.31 18.97 -22.57
CA PRO A 226 -21.37 20.38 -23.00
C PRO A 226 -21.51 21.41 -21.86
N SER A 227 -21.65 20.96 -20.61
CA SER A 227 -21.84 21.85 -19.45
C SER A 227 -20.56 22.55 -18.99
N ALA A 228 -19.41 22.21 -19.59
CA ALA A 228 -18.08 22.62 -19.16
C ALA A 228 -17.84 22.37 -17.67
N LYS A 229 -18.36 21.27 -17.12
CA LYS A 229 -18.17 20.90 -15.71
C LYS A 229 -16.68 20.55 -15.48
N PRO A 230 -15.98 21.19 -14.53
CA PRO A 230 -14.64 20.78 -14.16
C PRO A 230 -14.65 19.41 -13.48
N VAL A 231 -13.79 18.51 -13.95
CA VAL A 231 -13.66 17.13 -13.45
C VAL A 231 -12.18 16.73 -13.37
N ALA A 232 -11.90 15.65 -12.65
CA ALA A 232 -10.63 14.94 -12.70
C ALA A 232 -10.80 13.65 -13.51
N VAL A 233 -9.87 13.36 -14.41
CA VAL A 233 -9.83 12.14 -15.21
C VAL A 233 -8.61 11.34 -14.80
N LYS A 234 -8.83 10.15 -14.21
CA LYS A 234 -7.76 9.21 -13.88
C LYS A 234 -7.59 8.24 -15.04
N LEU A 235 -6.47 8.37 -15.75
CA LEU A 235 -6.04 7.46 -16.82
C LEU A 235 -5.20 6.34 -16.21
N TYR A 236 -5.66 5.09 -16.31
CA TYR A 236 -4.97 3.95 -15.72
C TYR A 236 -3.84 3.43 -16.62
N LYS A 237 -2.71 3.04 -16.03
CA LYS A 237 -1.60 2.37 -16.72
C LYS A 237 -1.90 0.87 -16.82
N GLY A 238 -1.41 0.19 -17.85
CA GLY A 238 -1.69 -1.25 -18.08
C GLY A 238 -0.82 -2.24 -17.26
N SER A 239 0.21 -1.75 -16.57
CA SER A 239 1.14 -2.58 -15.79
C SER A 239 0.63 -2.87 -14.37
N ILE A 240 0.99 -4.02 -13.80
CA ILE A 240 0.74 -4.33 -12.39
C ILE A 240 1.44 -3.32 -11.47
N THR A 241 0.78 -2.91 -10.39
CA THR A 241 1.37 -2.03 -9.36
C THR A 241 1.83 -2.84 -8.15
N SER A 242 2.36 -2.16 -7.14
CA SER A 242 2.63 -2.75 -5.82
C SER A 242 1.40 -3.35 -5.15
N ASP A 243 0.22 -2.85 -5.53
CA ASP A 243 -1.01 -2.98 -4.76
C ASP A 243 -2.03 -3.87 -5.48
N GLY A 244 -1.94 -3.92 -6.82
CA GLY A 244 -2.77 -4.80 -7.64
C GLY A 244 -2.81 -4.36 -9.10
N SER A 245 -3.84 -4.80 -9.81
CA SER A 245 -4.09 -4.39 -11.19
C SER A 245 -4.91 -3.10 -11.21
N PRO A 246 -4.52 -2.09 -12.02
CA PRO A 246 -5.27 -0.83 -12.18
C PRO A 246 -6.74 -1.01 -12.59
N LEU A 247 -7.09 -2.11 -13.27
CA LEU A 247 -8.48 -2.41 -13.62
C LEU A 247 -9.32 -2.82 -12.40
N HIS A 248 -8.72 -3.55 -11.44
CA HIS A 248 -9.41 -3.90 -10.19
C HIS A 248 -9.62 -2.66 -9.33
N GLU A 249 -8.64 -1.74 -9.32
CA GLU A 249 -8.80 -0.43 -8.67
C GLU A 249 -10.03 0.32 -9.24
N MET A 250 -10.14 0.38 -10.57
CA MET A 250 -11.27 1.02 -11.24
C MET A 250 -12.60 0.38 -10.83
N GLN A 251 -12.67 -0.96 -10.81
CA GLN A 251 -13.86 -1.70 -10.40
C GLN A 251 -14.22 -1.45 -8.93
N ALA A 252 -13.24 -1.42 -8.03
CA ALA A 252 -13.46 -1.14 -6.63
C ALA A 252 -13.96 0.29 -6.39
N CYS A 253 -13.41 1.29 -7.10
CA CYS A 253 -13.91 2.66 -7.06
C CYS A 253 -15.39 2.76 -7.48
N ILE A 254 -15.77 2.02 -8.52
CA ILE A 254 -17.16 1.97 -9.00
C ILE A 254 -18.06 1.27 -7.98
N ALA A 255 -17.68 0.09 -7.54
CA ALA A 255 -18.48 -0.74 -6.63
C ALA A 255 -18.61 -0.13 -5.23
N ALA A 256 -17.65 0.70 -4.81
CA ALA A 256 -17.75 1.48 -3.58
C ALA A 256 -18.95 2.45 -3.61
N GLY A 257 -19.44 2.86 -4.79
CA GLY A 257 -20.63 3.68 -4.92
C GLY A 257 -20.50 5.08 -4.29
N LEU A 258 -21.63 5.71 -3.99
CA LEU A 258 -21.68 7.06 -3.47
C LEU A 258 -21.56 7.07 -1.94
N HIS A 259 -20.62 7.86 -1.43
CA HIS A 259 -20.49 8.14 0.00
C HIS A 259 -19.95 9.57 0.21
N PRO A 260 -20.43 10.34 1.21
CA PRO A 260 -19.99 11.73 1.44
C PRO A 260 -18.47 11.91 1.67
N ASN A 261 -17.80 10.86 2.14
CA ASN A 261 -16.36 10.85 2.42
C ASN A 261 -15.56 10.00 1.42
N LEU A 262 -16.11 9.71 0.24
CA LEU A 262 -15.40 9.13 -0.89
C LEU A 262 -15.32 10.13 -2.04
N ILE A 263 -14.27 10.05 -2.84
CA ILE A 263 -14.19 10.83 -4.08
C ILE A 263 -15.26 10.30 -5.03
N LYS A 264 -16.21 11.16 -5.39
CA LYS A 264 -17.32 10.77 -6.27
C LYS A 264 -16.80 10.38 -7.66
N VAL A 265 -17.18 9.19 -8.11
CA VAL A 265 -17.03 8.74 -9.50
C VAL A 265 -18.24 9.22 -10.30
N GLU A 266 -18.00 9.96 -11.38
CA GLU A 266 -19.05 10.44 -12.30
C GLU A 266 -19.37 9.42 -13.40
N GLY A 267 -18.37 8.64 -13.81
CA GLY A 267 -18.54 7.63 -14.83
C GLY A 267 -17.22 7.06 -15.33
N ARG A 268 -17.31 6.05 -16.20
CA ARG A 268 -16.15 5.49 -16.89
C ARG A 268 -15.99 6.12 -18.27
N VAL A 269 -14.75 6.21 -18.73
CA VAL A 269 -14.46 6.71 -20.07
C VAL A 269 -14.63 5.59 -21.09
N VAL A 270 -15.30 5.89 -22.21
CA VAL A 270 -15.42 4.99 -23.36
C VAL A 270 -14.90 5.64 -24.63
N GLY A 271 -14.36 4.83 -25.56
CA GLY A 271 -13.86 5.30 -26.85
C GLY A 271 -12.53 6.07 -26.77
N HIS A 272 -11.67 5.75 -25.80
CA HIS A 272 -10.31 6.28 -25.77
C HIS A 272 -9.51 5.79 -27.01
N PRO A 273 -8.74 6.64 -27.72
CA PRO A 273 -8.04 6.26 -28.95
C PRO A 273 -7.11 5.05 -28.81
N ASP A 274 -6.44 4.94 -27.65
CA ASP A 274 -5.51 3.86 -27.32
C ASP A 274 -6.14 2.75 -26.46
N ASP A 275 -7.47 2.70 -26.36
CA ASP A 275 -8.22 1.74 -25.50
C ASP A 275 -7.78 1.75 -24.02
N GLN A 276 -7.35 2.92 -23.55
CA GLN A 276 -6.90 3.11 -22.18
C GLN A 276 -8.09 3.23 -21.23
N ALA A 277 -8.11 2.41 -20.18
CA ALA A 277 -9.11 2.50 -19.12
C ALA A 277 -8.99 3.81 -18.35
N ALA A 278 -10.12 4.47 -18.08
CA ALA A 278 -10.14 5.71 -17.31
C ALA A 278 -11.46 5.96 -16.58
N LEU A 279 -11.37 6.68 -15.45
CA LEU A 279 -12.52 7.16 -14.68
C LEU A 279 -12.58 8.68 -14.68
N VAL A 280 -13.80 9.20 -14.74
CA VAL A 280 -14.12 10.60 -14.46
C VAL A 280 -14.58 10.70 -13.01
N MET A 281 -13.99 11.63 -12.28
CA MET A 281 -14.23 11.86 -10.85
C MET A 281 -14.49 13.35 -10.61
N ASP A 282 -15.10 13.69 -9.48
CA ASP A 282 -15.22 15.09 -9.09
C ASP A 282 -13.82 15.73 -8.93
N LEU A 283 -13.69 16.97 -9.41
CA LEU A 283 -12.48 17.75 -9.18
C LEU A 283 -12.45 18.19 -7.72
N ILE A 284 -11.42 17.76 -7.01
CA ILE A 284 -11.27 18.03 -5.58
C ILE A 284 -10.89 19.50 -5.37
N GLU A 285 -11.53 20.14 -4.39
CA GLU A 285 -11.26 21.53 -4.07
C GLU A 285 -9.79 21.75 -3.63
N PRO A 286 -9.15 22.87 -4.02
CA PRO A 286 -7.76 23.17 -3.64
C PRO A 286 -7.51 23.30 -2.13
N SER A 287 -8.56 23.37 -1.32
CA SER A 287 -8.47 23.40 0.15
C SER A 287 -8.09 22.06 0.76
N TYR A 288 -8.26 20.96 0.00
CA TYR A 288 -7.89 19.62 0.44
C TYR A 288 -6.41 19.34 0.22
N ARG A 289 -5.84 18.56 1.14
CA ARG A 289 -4.45 18.08 1.09
C ARG A 289 -4.35 16.71 1.73
N ASN A 290 -3.29 15.95 1.42
CA ASN A 290 -3.05 14.67 2.07
C ASN A 290 -2.87 14.86 3.59
N LEU A 291 -3.46 13.96 4.37
CA LEU A 291 -3.38 13.98 5.83
C LEU A 291 -1.98 13.63 6.32
N ALA A 292 -1.26 12.77 5.60
CA ALA A 292 0.12 12.43 5.87
C ALA A 292 0.93 12.19 4.57
N ALA A 293 2.24 12.12 4.70
CA ALA A 293 3.16 11.63 3.67
C ALA A 293 3.37 10.12 3.80
N LEU A 294 3.86 9.51 2.72
CA LEU A 294 4.15 8.07 2.62
C LEU A 294 5.11 7.58 3.74
N PRO A 295 5.05 6.28 4.10
CA PRO A 295 6.03 5.69 5.00
C PRO A 295 7.47 5.82 4.48
N SER A 296 8.43 5.93 5.41
CA SER A 296 9.87 5.92 5.08
C SER A 296 10.49 4.56 5.31
N LEU A 297 11.75 4.40 4.89
CA LEU A 297 12.58 3.26 5.28
C LEU A 297 12.62 3.08 6.81
N ALA A 298 12.62 4.17 7.60
CA ALA A 298 12.67 4.07 9.06
C ALA A 298 11.36 3.54 9.65
N SER A 299 10.23 4.11 9.23
CA SER A 299 8.91 3.77 9.75
C SER A 299 8.35 2.46 9.19
N CYS A 300 8.86 2.01 8.04
CA CYS A 300 8.48 0.81 7.27
C CYS A 300 7.04 0.85 6.74
N THR A 301 6.07 0.96 7.65
CA THR A 301 4.63 0.87 7.39
C THR A 301 3.86 2.05 7.97
N ARG A 302 4.48 2.95 8.76
CA ARG A 302 3.78 4.12 9.33
C ARG A 302 3.97 5.37 8.50
N ASP A 303 2.86 6.07 8.29
CA ASP A 303 2.84 7.36 7.60
C ASP A 303 3.61 8.43 8.38
N ILE A 304 4.07 9.44 7.64
CA ILE A 304 4.87 10.52 8.19
C ILE A 304 4.06 11.80 8.13
N TYR A 305 3.91 12.44 9.28
CA TYR A 305 3.23 13.72 9.36
C TYR A 305 4.27 14.81 9.55
N GLU A 306 3.96 16.01 9.04
CA GLU A 306 4.73 17.19 9.37
C GLU A 306 4.78 17.37 10.90
N PRO A 307 5.97 17.62 11.50
CA PRO A 307 6.12 17.70 12.96
C PRO A 307 5.19 18.73 13.63
N ALA A 308 4.82 19.78 12.90
CA ALA A 308 3.95 20.86 13.35
C ALA A 308 2.45 20.59 13.14
N THR A 309 2.05 19.49 12.48
CA THR A 309 0.64 19.18 12.23
C THR A 309 -0.10 18.98 13.54
N ARG A 310 -1.11 19.82 13.79
CA ARG A 310 -2.00 19.74 14.96
C ARG A 310 -3.46 19.90 14.55
N PHE A 311 -4.34 19.33 15.36
CA PHE A 311 -5.79 19.37 15.16
C PHE A 311 -6.51 19.75 16.44
N SER A 312 -7.60 20.50 16.32
CA SER A 312 -8.59 20.53 17.40
C SER A 312 -9.27 19.17 17.51
N LEU A 313 -9.81 18.85 18.70
CA LEU A 313 -10.62 17.64 18.89
C LEU A 313 -11.75 17.54 17.87
N ALA A 314 -12.46 18.63 17.60
CA ALA A 314 -13.58 18.64 16.66
C ALA A 314 -13.16 18.23 15.24
N VAL A 315 -12.02 18.75 14.75
CA VAL A 315 -11.46 18.42 13.43
C VAL A 315 -11.03 16.95 13.38
N ALA A 316 -10.30 16.47 14.40
CA ALA A 316 -9.86 15.07 14.47
C ALA A 316 -11.05 14.09 14.54
N LEU A 317 -12.07 14.39 15.34
CA LEU A 317 -13.28 13.57 15.42
C LEU A 317 -14.07 13.57 14.12
N ARG A 318 -14.14 14.70 13.41
CA ARG A 318 -14.82 14.78 12.13
C ARG A 318 -14.17 13.86 11.09
N MET A 319 -12.84 13.89 11.00
CA MET A 319 -12.09 12.99 10.13
C MET A 319 -12.26 11.52 10.55
N ALA A 320 -12.10 11.21 11.84
CA ALA A 320 -12.24 9.84 12.36
C ALA A 320 -13.63 9.27 12.08
N ARG A 321 -14.70 10.05 12.27
CA ARG A 321 -16.08 9.66 11.94
C ARG A 321 -16.26 9.42 10.44
N GLY A 322 -15.76 10.33 9.60
CA GLY A 322 -15.86 10.20 8.14
C GLY A 322 -15.21 8.90 7.65
N ILE A 323 -14.00 8.60 8.13
CA ILE A 323 -13.28 7.38 7.74
C ILE A 323 -13.92 6.11 8.31
N ALA A 324 -14.41 6.14 9.56
CA ALA A 324 -15.16 5.01 10.11
C ALA A 324 -16.44 4.72 9.32
N SER A 325 -17.16 5.78 8.91
CA SER A 325 -18.37 5.67 8.09
C SER A 325 -18.07 5.10 6.70
N VAL A 326 -16.96 5.51 6.07
CA VAL A 326 -16.47 4.90 4.82
C VAL A 326 -16.18 3.41 5.02
N GLY A 327 -15.47 3.04 6.09
CA GLY A 327 -15.18 1.64 6.39
C GLY A 327 -16.45 0.80 6.54
N ALA A 328 -17.45 1.28 7.28
CA ALA A 328 -18.76 0.62 7.41
C ALA A 328 -19.48 0.53 6.06
N HIS A 329 -19.39 1.57 5.23
CA HIS A 329 -19.98 1.59 3.89
C HIS A 329 -19.34 0.55 2.97
N LEU A 330 -18.01 0.50 2.89
CA LEU A 330 -17.29 -0.47 2.06
C LEU A 330 -17.58 -1.91 2.49
N HIS A 331 -17.58 -2.19 3.80
CA HIS A 331 -17.85 -3.53 4.33
C HIS A 331 -19.26 -4.02 3.99
N ARG A 332 -20.26 -3.13 3.97
CA ARG A 332 -21.63 -3.46 3.52
C ARG A 332 -21.70 -3.78 2.02
N HIS A 333 -20.79 -3.23 1.23
CA HIS A 333 -20.67 -3.51 -0.21
C HIS A 333 -19.74 -4.70 -0.50
N GLY A 334 -19.26 -5.41 0.53
CA GLY A 334 -18.34 -6.54 0.34
C GLY A 334 -16.95 -6.12 -0.11
N ILE A 335 -16.50 -4.92 0.29
CA ILE A 335 -15.20 -4.35 -0.10
C ILE A 335 -14.36 -4.09 1.15
N THR A 336 -13.12 -4.52 1.12
CA THR A 336 -12.05 -4.01 1.98
C THR A 336 -11.15 -3.11 1.15
N HIS A 337 -10.79 -1.93 1.64
CA HIS A 337 -9.89 -0.99 0.97
C HIS A 337 -8.45 -1.49 0.92
N GLY A 338 -7.98 -2.17 1.97
CA GLY A 338 -6.65 -2.81 2.00
C GLY A 338 -5.45 -1.87 2.11
N ASP A 339 -5.67 -0.55 2.07
CA ASP A 339 -4.65 0.52 2.12
C ASP A 339 -5.15 1.78 2.84
N LEU A 340 -5.95 1.59 3.90
CA LEU A 340 -6.45 2.70 4.71
C LEU A 340 -5.29 3.35 5.48
N TYR A 341 -4.86 4.51 4.98
CA TYR A 341 -3.70 5.27 5.43
C TYR A 341 -3.98 6.78 5.43
N GLY A 342 -3.23 7.54 6.22
CA GLY A 342 -3.30 9.01 6.20
C GLY A 342 -2.88 9.60 4.86
N HIS A 343 -1.92 9.01 4.14
CA HIS A 343 -1.52 9.50 2.82
C HIS A 343 -2.60 9.31 1.73
N ASN A 344 -3.56 8.40 1.95
CA ASN A 344 -4.71 8.15 1.09
C ASN A 344 -5.97 8.94 1.52
N ILE A 345 -5.85 9.74 2.58
CA ILE A 345 -6.94 10.59 3.08
C ILE A 345 -6.63 12.04 2.75
N LEU A 346 -7.51 12.65 1.96
CA LEU A 346 -7.53 14.08 1.73
C LEU A 346 -8.36 14.75 2.83
N TRP A 347 -7.93 15.90 3.33
CA TRP A 347 -8.67 16.66 4.34
C TRP A 347 -8.54 18.18 4.17
N ASN A 348 -9.50 18.93 4.70
CA ASN A 348 -9.48 20.40 4.73
C ASN A 348 -9.48 20.96 6.17
N ALA A 349 -9.32 22.27 6.34
CA ALA A 349 -9.25 22.92 7.66
C ALA A 349 -10.51 22.74 8.55
N ALA A 350 -11.67 22.42 7.94
CA ALA A 350 -12.91 22.14 8.66
C ALA A 350 -13.02 20.68 9.13
N GLY A 351 -12.03 19.84 8.79
CA GLY A 351 -12.02 18.40 9.10
C GLY A 351 -12.93 17.57 8.19
N ASP A 352 -13.40 18.12 7.07
CA ASP A 352 -13.98 17.29 6.02
C ASP A 352 -12.87 16.45 5.41
N CYS A 353 -13.17 15.18 5.10
CA CYS A 353 -12.20 14.25 4.55
C CYS A 353 -12.78 13.41 3.42
N LEU A 354 -11.90 13.00 2.51
CA LEU A 354 -12.18 12.09 1.40
C LEU A 354 -11.14 10.97 1.42
N LEU A 355 -11.57 9.72 1.46
CA LEU A 355 -10.71 8.57 1.23
C LEU A 355 -10.63 8.28 -0.28
N GLY A 356 -9.43 7.99 -0.75
CA GLY A 356 -9.17 7.58 -2.13
C GLY A 356 -8.09 6.50 -2.22
N ASP A 357 -7.66 6.20 -3.44
CA ASP A 357 -6.69 5.14 -3.78
C ASP A 357 -7.15 3.72 -3.45
N PHE A 358 -8.00 3.17 -4.30
CA PHE A 358 -8.49 1.80 -4.19
C PHE A 358 -7.53 0.78 -4.83
N GLY A 359 -6.26 1.13 -5.05
CA GLY A 359 -5.27 0.27 -5.70
C GLY A 359 -5.10 -1.10 -5.04
N ALA A 360 -5.38 -1.17 -3.75
CA ALA A 360 -5.25 -2.35 -2.89
C ALA A 360 -6.59 -3.01 -2.52
N ALA A 361 -7.70 -2.42 -2.98
CA ALA A 361 -9.02 -2.85 -2.57
C ALA A 361 -9.27 -4.29 -3.04
N SER A 362 -9.97 -5.06 -2.22
CA SER A 362 -10.32 -6.45 -2.50
C SER A 362 -11.78 -6.70 -2.15
N PHE A 363 -12.44 -7.55 -2.95
CA PHE A 363 -13.81 -7.97 -2.75
C PHE A 363 -13.89 -9.22 -1.88
N HIS A 364 -14.91 -9.29 -1.04
CA HIS A 364 -15.24 -10.45 -0.24
C HIS A 364 -16.75 -10.70 -0.25
N ALA A 365 -17.16 -11.92 0.13
CA ALA A 365 -18.58 -12.24 0.26
C ALA A 365 -19.27 -11.29 1.26
N THR A 366 -20.50 -10.89 0.97
CA THR A 366 -21.34 -10.10 1.88
C THR A 366 -22.00 -10.95 2.97
N ALA A 367 -21.98 -12.28 2.80
CA ALA A 367 -22.41 -13.22 3.82
C ALA A 367 -21.55 -13.08 5.08
N ASP A 368 -22.22 -13.12 6.23
CA ASP A 368 -21.56 -13.03 7.53
C ASP A 368 -20.91 -14.37 7.90
N THR A 369 -19.60 -14.48 7.70
CA THR A 369 -18.78 -15.66 7.99
C THR A 369 -17.60 -15.29 8.86
N LEU A 370 -16.90 -16.28 9.43
CA LEU A 370 -15.68 -16.01 10.21
C LEU A 370 -14.59 -15.34 9.36
N GLU A 371 -14.47 -15.75 8.09
CA GLU A 371 -13.52 -15.17 7.15
C GLU A 371 -13.85 -13.71 6.84
N THR A 372 -15.11 -13.40 6.49
CA THR A 372 -15.52 -12.03 6.16
C THR A 372 -15.41 -11.11 7.36
N ARG A 373 -15.80 -11.57 8.56
CA ARG A 373 -15.54 -10.84 9.81
C ARG A 373 -14.05 -10.57 10.02
N ALA A 374 -13.19 -11.58 9.86
CA ALA A 374 -11.75 -11.41 10.07
C ALA A 374 -11.14 -10.39 9.10
N LEU A 375 -11.49 -10.46 7.82
CA LEU A 375 -11.07 -9.49 6.79
C LEU A 375 -11.46 -8.05 7.17
N GLN A 376 -12.72 -7.86 7.59
CA GLN A 376 -13.19 -6.56 8.08
C GLN A 376 -12.42 -6.09 9.32
N ARG A 377 -12.13 -7.00 10.27
CA ARG A 377 -11.38 -6.68 11.50
C ARG A 377 -9.89 -6.42 11.28
N ILE A 378 -9.30 -6.93 10.20
CA ILE A 378 -7.96 -6.53 9.76
C ILE A 378 -7.96 -5.04 9.39
N GLU A 379 -8.94 -4.60 8.61
CA GLU A 379 -9.05 -3.19 8.22
C GLU A 379 -9.39 -2.25 9.38
N VAL A 380 -10.17 -2.71 10.37
CA VAL A 380 -10.42 -1.93 11.59
C VAL A 380 -9.12 -1.63 12.35
N ARG A 381 -8.11 -2.50 12.28
CA ARG A 381 -6.79 -2.19 12.85
C ARG A 381 -6.16 -0.99 12.13
N ALA A 382 -6.30 -0.88 10.81
CA ALA A 382 -5.80 0.26 10.04
C ALA A 382 -6.45 1.58 10.52
N PHE A 383 -7.74 1.53 10.82
CA PHE A 383 -8.42 2.65 11.45
C PHE A 383 -7.90 2.94 12.87
N GLY A 384 -7.67 1.92 13.70
CA GLY A 384 -7.08 2.11 15.03
C GLY A 384 -5.68 2.75 14.97
N VAL A 385 -4.89 2.36 13.98
CA VAL A 385 -3.58 2.92 13.64
C VAL A 385 -3.70 4.41 13.30
N LEU A 386 -4.63 4.79 12.42
CA LEU A 386 -4.93 6.18 12.05
C LEU A 386 -5.45 7.00 13.24
N LEU A 387 -6.36 6.42 14.04
CA LEU A 387 -6.91 7.07 15.23
C LEU A 387 -5.80 7.40 16.23
N GLY A 388 -4.86 6.48 16.46
CA GLY A 388 -3.69 6.73 17.30
C GLY A 388 -2.82 7.88 16.76
N GLU A 389 -2.63 7.97 15.44
CA GLU A 389 -1.90 9.08 14.81
C GLU A 389 -2.63 10.41 14.98
N LEU A 390 -3.95 10.44 14.79
CA LEU A 390 -4.76 11.63 15.03
C LEU A 390 -4.68 12.07 16.49
N LEU A 391 -4.83 11.16 17.46
CA LEU A 391 -4.79 11.43 18.90
C LEU A 391 -3.48 12.07 19.35
N GLN A 392 -2.34 11.61 18.83
CA GLN A 392 -1.02 12.19 19.11
C GLN A 392 -0.89 13.65 18.66
N ARG A 393 -1.80 14.11 17.79
CA ARG A 393 -1.76 15.43 17.15
C ARG A 393 -2.89 16.34 17.60
N ILE A 394 -3.71 15.92 18.57
CA ILE A 394 -4.71 16.80 19.18
C ILE A 394 -4.03 17.65 20.25
N ASP A 395 -4.08 18.98 20.09
CA ASP A 395 -3.50 19.94 21.04
C ASP A 395 -4.55 20.76 21.80
N VAL A 396 -5.78 20.85 21.29
CA VAL A 396 -6.86 21.64 21.88
C VAL A 396 -8.16 20.84 21.99
N GLY A 397 -8.85 20.96 23.13
CA GLY A 397 -10.23 20.49 23.33
C GLY A 397 -10.37 19.05 23.82
N LEU A 398 -9.29 18.32 24.06
CA LEU A 398 -9.33 16.93 24.52
C LEU A 398 -9.39 16.83 26.05
N SER A 399 -10.58 16.55 26.59
CA SER A 399 -10.74 16.24 28.03
C SER A 399 -10.16 14.86 28.39
N ASP A 400 -9.81 14.64 29.65
CA ASP A 400 -9.29 13.34 30.12
C ASP A 400 -10.29 12.21 29.86
N THR A 401 -11.58 12.46 30.07
CA THR A 401 -12.64 11.47 29.79
C THR A 401 -12.71 11.13 28.30
N THR A 402 -12.70 12.14 27.42
CA THR A 402 -12.71 11.91 25.96
C THR A 402 -11.45 11.20 25.50
N ARG A 403 -10.29 11.55 26.08
CA ARG A 403 -9.01 10.88 25.82
C ARG A 403 -9.10 9.40 26.16
N GLN A 404 -9.58 9.05 27.35
CA GLN A 404 -9.73 7.65 27.78
C GLN A 404 -10.66 6.86 26.86
N ILE A 405 -11.77 7.46 26.41
CA ILE A 405 -12.69 6.81 25.46
C ILE A 405 -11.99 6.52 24.13
N LEU A 406 -11.29 7.51 23.56
CA LEU A 406 -10.63 7.38 22.26
C LEU A 406 -9.40 6.47 22.30
N GLU A 407 -8.59 6.55 23.36
CA GLU A 407 -7.46 5.64 23.58
C GLU A 407 -7.96 4.21 23.84
N GLY A 408 -9.07 4.05 24.56
CA GLY A 408 -9.73 2.75 24.73
C GLY A 408 -10.25 2.16 23.41
N LEU A 409 -10.89 2.97 22.56
CA LEU A 409 -11.29 2.56 21.21
C LEU A 409 -10.06 2.18 20.36
N GLN A 410 -9.02 3.00 20.37
CA GLN A 410 -7.77 2.74 19.64
C GLN A 410 -7.14 1.40 20.07
N ALA A 411 -7.09 1.12 21.37
CA ALA A 411 -6.58 -0.13 21.91
C ALA A 411 -7.43 -1.33 21.46
N ARG A 412 -8.77 -1.20 21.49
CA ARG A 412 -9.69 -2.24 21.01
C ARG A 412 -9.58 -2.52 19.52
N CYS A 413 -9.34 -1.51 18.69
CA CYS A 413 -9.11 -1.68 17.25
C CYS A 413 -7.76 -2.36 16.97
N CYS A 414 -6.74 -2.10 17.79
CA CYS A 414 -5.37 -2.58 17.58
C CYS A 414 -5.00 -3.87 18.34
N GLN A 415 -5.93 -4.44 19.10
CA GLN A 415 -5.66 -5.62 19.93
C GLN A 415 -5.38 -6.89 19.08
N PRO A 416 -4.60 -7.86 19.62
CA PRO A 416 -4.01 -8.94 18.83
C PRO A 416 -5.00 -10.00 18.34
N GLU A 417 -6.11 -10.25 19.04
CA GLU A 417 -7.11 -11.23 18.62
C GLU A 417 -8.03 -10.64 17.56
N VAL A 418 -7.78 -10.93 16.27
CA VAL A 418 -8.46 -10.28 15.14
C VAL A 418 -9.98 -10.21 15.31
N LEU A 419 -10.64 -11.31 15.65
CA LEU A 419 -12.11 -11.36 15.77
C LEU A 419 -12.70 -10.61 16.96
N ALA A 420 -11.89 -10.27 17.98
CA ALA A 420 -12.35 -9.48 19.12
C ALA A 420 -12.26 -7.95 18.87
N ARG A 421 -11.73 -7.52 17.72
CA ARG A 421 -11.76 -6.11 17.30
C ARG A 421 -13.22 -5.71 16.97
N PRO A 422 -13.63 -4.46 17.25
CA PRO A 422 -14.97 -3.99 16.91
C PRO A 422 -15.18 -3.94 15.39
N GLY A 423 -16.43 -3.95 14.93
CA GLY A 423 -16.73 -3.62 13.53
C GLY A 423 -16.85 -2.11 13.30
N PHE A 424 -16.76 -1.65 12.05
CA PHE A 424 -16.87 -0.22 11.76
C PHE A 424 -18.20 0.39 12.19
N GLU A 425 -19.31 -0.35 12.15
CA GLU A 425 -20.60 0.12 12.66
C GLU A 425 -20.55 0.43 14.17
N GLU A 426 -19.85 -0.40 14.95
CA GLU A 426 -19.65 -0.17 16.38
C GLU A 426 -18.70 1.01 16.63
N VAL A 427 -17.61 1.09 15.86
CA VAL A 427 -16.66 2.21 15.89
C VAL A 427 -17.37 3.52 15.61
N GLU A 428 -18.18 3.57 14.55
CA GLU A 428 -18.94 4.74 14.13
C GLU A 428 -19.93 5.17 15.22
N ALA A 429 -20.73 4.24 15.76
CA ALA A 429 -21.68 4.52 16.83
C ALA A 429 -21.00 5.11 18.07
N LEU A 430 -19.85 4.56 18.47
CA LEU A 430 -19.09 5.07 19.62
C LEU A 430 -18.54 6.48 19.33
N LEU A 431 -17.96 6.70 18.16
CA LEU A 431 -17.46 8.03 17.78
C LEU A 431 -18.58 9.07 17.71
N GLN A 432 -19.78 8.70 17.23
CA GLN A 432 -20.94 9.58 17.17
C GLN A 432 -21.47 9.98 18.56
N SER A 433 -21.32 9.11 19.57
CA SER A 433 -21.73 9.42 20.95
C SER A 433 -20.88 10.48 21.66
N ILE A 434 -19.69 10.79 21.13
CA ILE A 434 -18.81 11.81 21.71
C ILE A 434 -19.34 13.21 21.35
N PRO A 435 -19.55 14.13 22.30
CA PRO A 435 -20.05 15.47 21.98
C PRO A 435 -19.11 16.26 21.06
N GLN A 436 -19.67 17.05 20.15
CA GLN A 436 -18.95 18.14 19.47
C GLN A 436 -19.09 19.37 20.37
N HIS A 437 -18.03 19.75 21.08
CA HIS A 437 -17.99 21.00 21.84
C HIS A 437 -17.46 22.14 20.99
#